data_AF-A0A497ECT3-F1
#
_entry.id   AF-A0A497ECT3-F1
#
_cell.length_a   1.000
_cell.length_b   1.000
_cell.length_c   1.000
_cell.angle_alpha   90.00
_cell.angle_beta   90.00
_cell.angle_gamma   90.00
#
_symmetry.space_group_name_H-M   'P 1'
#
loop_
_entity.id
_entity.type
_entity.pdbx_description
1 polymer ?
#
loop_
_entity_poly.entity_id
_entity_poly.type
_entity_poly.pdbx_seq_one_letter_code
_entity_poly.pdbx_strand_id
1 'polypeptide(L)' 'MQRSAGVLLHPTSLPSRHGIGDIGPGAHAYVRWLAEAGAKWWQILPLCP' A
#
# COMPACT_ATOMS: atom_id res chain seq x y z
N MET A 1 -13.22 16.78 -12.85
CA MET A 1 -12.47 15.78 -12.05
C MET A 1 -13.44 14.79 -11.43
N GLN A 2 -13.16 13.49 -11.49
CA GLN A 2 -13.95 12.49 -10.77
C GLN A 2 -13.51 12.43 -9.30
N ARG A 3 -14.46 12.36 -8.35
CA ARG A 3 -14.15 12.18 -6.92
C ARG A 3 -13.48 10.83 -6.71
N SER A 4 -12.42 10.81 -5.89
CA SER A 4 -11.70 9.60 -5.51
C SER A 4 -11.11 9.74 -4.11
N ALA A 5 -10.77 8.60 -3.49
CA ALA A 5 -10.13 8.52 -2.18
C ALA A 5 -8.96 7.53 -2.23
N GLY A 6 -8.10 7.59 -1.23
CA GLY A 6 -6.91 6.76 -1.13
C GLY A 6 -6.30 6.75 0.26
N VAL A 7 -5.24 5.96 0.42
CA VAL A 7 -4.50 5.79 1.68
C VAL A 7 -3.02 6.10 1.46
N LEU A 8 -2.44 6.86 2.39
CA LEU A 8 -0.99 7.03 2.51
C LEU A 8 -0.45 5.94 3.45
N LEU A 9 0.38 5.05 2.92
CA LEU A 9 1.04 4.00 3.70
C LEU A 9 2.37 3.66 3.04
N HIS A 10 3.48 3.72 3.78
CA HIS A 10 4.76 3.31 3.20
C HIS A 10 4.89 1.78 3.16
N PRO A 11 5.48 1.17 2.11
CA PRO A 11 5.64 -0.29 2.03
C PRO A 11 6.34 -0.90 3.23
N THR A 12 7.28 -0.18 3.86
CA THR A 12 8.00 -0.67 5.06
C THR A 12 7.11 -0.90 6.27
N SER A 13 5.91 -0.28 6.29
CA SER A 13 4.90 -0.47 7.35
C SER A 13 4.02 -1.71 7.12
N LEU A 14 4.15 -2.39 5.99
CA LEU A 14 3.38 -3.60 5.71
C LEU A 14 3.89 -4.79 6.55
N PRO A 15 3.00 -5.73 6.90
CA PRO A 15 3.40 -6.97 7.55
C PRO A 15 4.25 -7.80 6.57
N SER A 16 5.43 -8.23 7.03
CA SER A 16 6.31 -9.16 6.32
C SER A 16 7.01 -10.09 7.31
N ARG A 17 7.45 -11.25 6.80
CA ARG A 17 8.18 -12.29 7.55
C ARG A 17 9.61 -11.89 7.91
N HIS A 18 10.15 -10.82 7.31
CA HIS A 18 11.56 -10.45 7.41
C HIS A 18 11.82 -9.20 8.27
N GLY A 19 10.85 -8.76 9.07
CA GLY A 19 11.02 -7.66 10.02
C GLY A 19 10.84 -6.25 9.45
N ILE A 20 10.74 -6.12 8.12
CA ILE A 20 10.36 -4.89 7.43
C ILE A 20 9.41 -5.21 6.28
N GLY A 21 8.40 -4.37 6.08
CA GLY A 21 7.49 -4.52 4.95
C GLY A 21 8.21 -4.38 3.60
N ASP A 22 7.73 -5.11 2.61
CA ASP A 22 8.34 -5.25 1.29
C ASP A 22 7.27 -5.22 0.18
N ILE A 23 7.72 -5.25 -1.07
CA ILE A 23 6.85 -5.38 -2.25
C ILE A 23 6.62 -6.86 -2.56
N GLY A 24 6.16 -7.62 -1.56
CA GLY A 24 5.88 -9.05 -1.64
C GLY A 24 4.40 -9.37 -1.38
N PRO A 25 4.08 -10.57 -0.83
CA PRO A 25 2.70 -11.00 -0.60
C PRO A 25 1.86 -10.04 0.23
N GLY A 26 2.46 -9.37 1.22
CA GLY A 26 1.78 -8.37 2.04
C GLY A 26 1.31 -7.15 1.25
N ALA A 27 2.11 -6.67 0.29
CA ALA A 27 1.74 -5.58 -0.60
C ALA A 27 0.61 -5.99 -1.56
N HIS A 28 0.64 -7.21 -2.10
CA HIS A 28 -0.45 -7.71 -2.93
C HIS A 28 -1.77 -7.83 -2.14
N ALA A 29 -1.71 -8.35 -0.91
CA ALA A 29 -2.88 -8.42 -0.03
C ALA A 29 -3.43 -7.03 0.28
N TYR A 30 -2.56 -6.05 0.56
CA TYR A 30 -2.93 -4.67 0.81
C TYR A 30 -3.62 -4.01 -0.39
N VAL A 31 -3.08 -4.17 -1.61
CA VAL A 31 -3.70 -3.61 -2.82
C VAL A 31 -5.05 -4.26 -3.10
N ARG A 32 -5.21 -5.57 -2.86
CA ARG A 32 -6.52 -6.23 -2.97
C ARG A 32 -7.52 -5.65 -1.97
N TRP A 33 -7.13 -5.51 -0.72
CA TRP A 33 -7.95 -4.86 0.30
C TRP A 33 -8.33 -3.42 -0.07
N LEU A 34 -7.39 -2.64 -0.59
CA LEU A 34 -7.62 -1.26 -1.01
C LEU A 34 -8.62 -1.17 -2.16
N ALA A 35 -8.53 -2.10 -3.13
CA ALA A 35 -9.48 -2.21 -4.23
C ALA A 35 -10.87 -2.64 -3.76
N GLU A 36 -10.97 -3.62 -2.85
CA GLU A 36 -12.23 -4.04 -2.22
C GLU A 36 -12.89 -2.90 -1.43
N ALA A 37 -12.10 -2.04 -0.80
CA ALA A 37 -12.57 -0.83 -0.12
C ALA A 37 -12.99 0.31 -1.08
N GLY A 38 -12.82 0.15 -2.40
CA GLY A 38 -13.13 1.16 -3.41
C GLY A 38 -12.17 2.36 -3.44
N ALA A 39 -11.07 2.30 -2.68
CA ALA A 39 -10.02 3.30 -2.72
C ALA A 39 -9.20 3.16 -4.01
N LYS A 40 -8.92 4.29 -4.67
CA LYS A 40 -8.29 4.33 -5.99
C LYS A 40 -6.82 4.70 -5.96
N TRP A 41 -6.35 5.23 -4.83
CA TRP A 41 -4.98 5.72 -4.68
C TRP A 41 -4.28 5.08 -3.49
N TRP A 42 -3.06 4.62 -3.72
CA TRP A 42 -2.09 4.32 -2.69
C TRP A 42 -0.95 5.32 -2.82
N GLN A 43 -0.82 6.21 -1.85
CA GLN A 43 0.30 7.14 -1.76
C GLN A 43 1.41 6.52 -0.91
N ILE A 44 2.66 6.68 -1.34
CA ILE A 44 3.86 6.23 -0.61
C ILE A 44 4.83 7.41 -0.39
N LEU A 45 5.71 7.26 0.60
CA LEU A 45 6.88 8.11 0.77
C LEU A 45 7.98 7.74 -0.26
N PRO A 46 9.03 8.58 -0.44
CA PRO A 46 10.12 8.27 -1.37
C PRO A 46 10.80 6.94 -1.08
N LEU A 47 11.07 6.16 -2.12
CA LEU A 47 11.80 4.87 -2.06
C LEU A 47 13.31 5.06 -2.22
N CYS A 48 13.84 6.19 -1.74
CA CYS A 48 15.28 6.44 -1.77
C CYS A 48 16.02 5.33 -0.98
N PRO A 49 17.25 4.99 -1.37
CA PRO A 49 18.10 4.07 -0.62
C PRO A 49 18.33 4.49 0.83
#